data_AF-A0A0D0ATT4-F1
#
_entry.id   AF-A0A0D0ATT4-F1
#
_cell.length_a   1.000
_cell.length_b   1.000
_cell.length_c   1.000
_cell.angle_alpha   90.00
_cell.angle_beta   90.00
_cell.angle_gamma   90.00
#
_symmetry.space_group_name_H-M   'P 1'
#
loop_
_entity.id
_entity.type
_entity.pdbx_description
1 polymer ?
#
loop_
_entity_poly.entity_id
_entity_poly.type
_entity_poly.pdbx_seq_one_letter_code
_entity_poly.pdbx_strand_id
1 'polypeptide(L)'
;QEGARVGDVGVLNDFGGFTYLFNIFHPADHAINAGRVPPDFHPLSTNQYYSVEEDPEEFEAGSHIASQASEISKNNIPLLQGQTLIPGVPEDVGMGFSFVSSATEGAFLILPEGGKRID
;
A
#
# COMPACT_ATOMS: atom_id res chain seq x y z
N GLN A 1 -1.26 -6.39 10.14
CA GLN A 1 -2.02 -5.12 10.22
C GLN A 1 -2.57 -4.93 8.83
N GLU A 2 -3.88 -4.93 8.67
CA GLU A 2 -4.50 -4.67 7.36
C GLU A 2 -4.56 -3.14 7.20
N GLY A 3 -4.22 -2.62 6.01
CA GLY A 3 -4.18 -1.18 5.74
C GLY A 3 -5.56 -0.51 5.80
N ALA A 4 -5.62 0.77 5.44
CA ALA A 4 -6.89 1.47 5.27
C ALA A 4 -7.69 0.83 4.13
N ARG A 5 -9.01 0.74 4.32
CA ARG A 5 -9.96 0.15 3.38
C ARG A 5 -10.98 1.18 2.92
N VAL A 6 -11.60 0.92 1.77
CA VAL A 6 -12.76 1.69 1.32
C VAL A 6 -13.85 1.66 2.39
N GLY A 7 -14.37 2.85 2.70
CA GLY A 7 -15.37 3.05 3.75
C GLY A 7 -14.82 3.28 5.16
N ASP A 8 -13.51 3.21 5.37
CA ASP A 8 -12.91 3.53 6.66
C ASP A 8 -13.07 5.02 6.98
N VAL A 9 -13.63 5.30 8.15
CA VAL A 9 -13.70 6.62 8.77
C VAL A 9 -12.58 6.72 9.78
N GLY A 10 -11.85 7.82 9.73
CA GLY A 10 -10.77 8.08 10.68
C GLY A 10 -10.40 9.56 10.74
N VAL A 11 -9.47 9.86 11.63
CA VAL A 11 -8.90 11.19 11.80
C VAL A 11 -7.48 11.20 11.27
N LEU A 12 -7.20 12.08 10.31
CA LEU A 12 -5.83 12.40 9.90
C LEU A 12 -5.27 13.46 10.84
N ASN A 13 -4.09 13.21 11.38
CA ASN A 13 -3.36 14.21 12.15
C ASN A 13 -2.43 15.04 11.24
N ASP A 14 -1.86 16.12 11.79
CA ASP A 14 -0.99 17.05 11.06
C ASP A 14 0.30 16.41 10.52
N PHE A 15 0.65 15.21 10.99
CA PHE A 15 1.80 14.43 10.53
C PHE A 15 1.44 13.35 9.49
N GLY A 16 0.18 13.32 9.02
CA GLY A 16 -0.30 12.32 8.07
C GLY A 16 -0.62 10.95 8.68
N GLY A 17 -0.63 10.83 10.01
CA GLY A 17 -1.05 9.62 10.71
C GLY A 17 -2.57 9.46 10.67
N PHE A 18 -3.04 8.27 10.31
CA PHE A 18 -4.46 7.92 10.27
C PHE A 18 -4.90 7.16 11.52
N THR A 19 -5.84 7.72 12.28
CA THR A 19 -6.48 7.05 13.42
C THR A 19 -7.85 6.52 13.00
N TYR A 20 -7.95 5.21 12.86
CA TYR A 20 -9.19 4.53 12.50
C TYR A 20 -10.30 4.69 13.56
N LEU A 21 -11.53 4.92 13.12
CA LEU A 21 -12.74 4.94 13.95
C LEU A 21 -13.64 3.73 13.62
N PHE A 22 -14.28 3.69 12.46
CA PHE A 22 -15.18 2.62 12.05
C PHE A 22 -15.28 2.58 10.52
N ASN A 23 -15.82 1.51 9.94
CA ASN A 23 -16.10 1.40 8.51
C ASN A 23 -17.61 1.57 8.24
N ILE A 24 -17.98 2.44 7.30
CA ILE A 24 -19.39 2.77 7.00
C ILE A 24 -20.20 1.63 6.40
N PHE A 25 -19.58 0.59 5.86
CA PHE A 25 -20.27 -0.53 5.21
C PHE A 25 -20.53 -1.71 6.16
N HIS A 26 -19.85 -1.75 7.32
CA HIS A 26 -20.03 -2.80 8.31
C HIS A 26 -21.04 -2.38 9.39
N PRO A 27 -21.84 -3.31 9.94
CA PRO A 27 -22.78 -2.98 11.02
C PRO A 27 -22.05 -2.65 12.34
N ALA A 28 -22.77 -2.06 13.28
CA ALA A 28 -22.23 -1.60 14.58
C ALA A 28 -21.62 -2.73 15.44
N ASP A 29 -22.14 -3.95 15.31
CA ASP A 29 -21.74 -5.16 16.03
C ASP A 29 -20.59 -5.91 15.33
N HIS A 30 -20.19 -5.48 14.12
CA HIS A 30 -19.05 -6.05 13.43
C HIS A 30 -17.75 -5.82 14.23
N ALA A 31 -16.85 -6.81 14.23
CA ALA A 31 -15.63 -6.78 15.03
C ALA A 31 -14.77 -5.52 14.81
N ILE A 32 -14.77 -4.97 13.59
CA ILE A 32 -14.01 -3.75 13.25
C ILE A 32 -14.68 -2.45 13.74
N ASN A 33 -16.01 -2.45 13.90
CA ASN A 33 -16.82 -1.30 14.28
C ASN A 33 -17.23 -1.29 15.76
N ALA A 34 -17.10 -2.44 16.43
CA ALA A 34 -17.59 -2.67 17.78
C ALA A 34 -17.11 -1.58 18.75
N GLY A 35 -18.07 -0.83 19.30
CA GLY A 35 -17.83 0.22 20.29
C GLY A 35 -17.25 1.52 19.72
N ARG A 36 -17.20 1.70 18.39
CA ARG A 36 -16.58 2.87 17.75
C ARG A 36 -17.53 3.70 16.88
N VAL A 37 -18.71 3.17 16.55
CA VAL A 37 -19.71 3.88 15.76
C VAL A 37 -20.49 4.89 16.61
N PRO A 38 -21.00 5.99 16.01
CA PRO A 38 -21.92 6.91 16.68
C PRO A 38 -23.25 6.26 17.09
N PRO A 39 -24.02 6.89 18.01
CA PRO A 39 -25.40 6.50 18.26
C PRO A 39 -26.24 6.51 16.98
N ASP A 40 -27.18 5.57 16.88
CA ASP A 40 -28.09 5.40 15.72
C ASP A 40 -27.38 5.19 14.37
N PHE A 41 -26.16 4.66 14.39
CA PHE A 41 -25.42 4.32 13.18
C PHE A 41 -26.13 3.23 12.36
N HIS A 42 -26.33 3.52 11.07
CA HIS A 42 -26.82 2.57 10.08
C HIS A 42 -25.76 2.39 8.98
N PRO A 43 -25.34 1.15 8.68
CA PRO A 43 -24.36 0.91 7.64
C PRO A 43 -24.93 1.27 6.26
N LEU A 44 -24.06 1.76 5.37
CA LEU A 44 -24.39 1.94 3.97
C LEU A 44 -24.48 0.58 3.27
N SER A 45 -25.39 0.49 2.29
CA SER A 45 -25.53 -0.74 1.50
C SER A 45 -24.28 -0.98 0.65
N THR A 46 -23.78 -2.20 0.67
CA THR A 46 -22.72 -2.66 -0.25
C THR A 46 -23.16 -2.60 -1.72
N ASN A 47 -24.44 -2.40 -2.02
CA ASN A 47 -24.88 -2.13 -3.40
C ASN A 47 -24.48 -0.71 -3.88
N GLN A 48 -23.81 0.08 -3.04
CA GLN A 48 -23.15 1.33 -3.42
C GLN A 48 -21.65 1.12 -3.74
N TYR A 49 -21.12 -0.12 -3.61
CA TYR A 49 -19.73 -0.44 -3.97
C TYR A 49 -19.46 -0.50 -5.48
N TYR A 50 -20.47 -0.41 -6.35
CA TYR A 50 -20.30 -0.58 -7.80
C TYR A 50 -19.44 0.49 -8.48
N SER A 51 -19.02 1.53 -7.75
CA SER A 51 -18.07 2.53 -8.23
C SER A 51 -16.62 2.23 -7.85
N VAL A 52 -16.36 1.10 -7.19
CA VAL A 52 -15.01 0.70 -6.79
C VAL A 52 -14.36 -0.12 -7.90
N GLU A 53 -13.22 0.35 -8.40
CA GLU A 53 -12.38 -0.39 -9.34
C GLU A 53 -11.19 -0.98 -8.58
N GLU A 54 -11.01 -2.30 -8.67
CA GLU A 54 -9.87 -2.98 -8.04
C GLU A 54 -8.90 -3.45 -9.10
N ASP A 55 -7.64 -3.02 -8.98
CA ASP A 55 -6.52 -3.57 -9.75
C ASP A 55 -5.59 -4.33 -8.80
N PRO A 56 -5.74 -5.67 -8.72
CA PRO A 56 -4.90 -6.51 -7.86
C PRO A 56 -3.44 -6.62 -8.32
N GLU A 57 -3.14 -6.25 -9.57
CA GLU A 57 -1.80 -6.37 -10.16
C GLU A 57 -1.17 -5.02 -10.49
N GLU A 58 -1.73 -3.91 -9.99
CA GLU A 58 -1.20 -2.57 -10.31
C GLU A 58 0.31 -2.43 -10.03
N PHE A 59 0.77 -3.01 -8.93
CA PHE A 59 2.19 -3.06 -8.61
C PHE A 59 2.65 -4.51 -8.47
N GLU A 60 3.44 -4.97 -9.44
CA GLU A 60 4.12 -6.26 -9.37
C GLU A 60 5.12 -6.31 -8.19
N ALA A 61 5.49 -7.52 -7.77
CA ALA A 61 6.50 -7.73 -6.75
C ALA A 61 7.83 -7.05 -7.13
N GLY A 62 8.42 -6.32 -6.19
CA GLY A 62 9.61 -5.52 -6.42
C GLY A 62 9.34 -4.16 -7.07
N SER A 63 8.09 -3.75 -7.26
CA SER A 63 7.75 -2.40 -7.71
C SER A 63 8.24 -1.32 -6.76
N HIS A 64 8.29 -0.08 -7.25
CA HIS A 64 8.56 1.09 -6.43
C HIS A 64 7.66 2.25 -6.85
N ILE A 65 7.27 3.07 -5.89
CA ILE A 65 6.55 4.32 -6.11
C ILE A 65 7.51 5.45 -5.76
N ALA A 66 7.68 6.42 -6.66
CA ALA A 66 8.56 7.57 -6.46
C ALA A 66 7.76 8.87 -6.53
N SER A 67 8.07 9.83 -5.65
CA SER A 67 7.44 11.15 -5.65
C SER A 67 7.65 11.90 -6.98
N GLN A 68 8.80 11.66 -7.61
CA GLN A 68 9.17 12.18 -8.93
C GLN A 68 9.74 11.04 -9.77
N ALA A 69 8.87 10.27 -10.42
CA ALA A 69 9.23 9.06 -11.15
C ALA A 69 10.25 9.27 -12.28
N SER A 70 10.32 10.47 -12.88
CA SER A 70 11.32 10.80 -13.90
C SER A 70 12.71 11.11 -13.32
N GLU A 71 12.81 11.41 -12.02
CA GLU A 71 14.04 11.85 -11.37
C GLU A 71 14.66 10.78 -10.49
N ILE A 72 13.91 9.73 -10.11
CA ILE A 72 14.38 8.60 -9.32
C ILE A 72 14.40 7.36 -10.20
N SER A 73 15.59 6.80 -10.41
CA SER A 73 15.77 5.57 -11.17
C SER A 73 16.14 4.41 -10.26
N LYS A 74 15.51 3.26 -10.49
CA LYS A 74 15.80 1.99 -9.82
C LYS A 74 16.59 1.10 -10.77
N ASN A 75 17.67 0.51 -10.26
CA ASN A 75 18.44 -0.53 -10.94
C ASN A 75 18.58 -1.75 -10.01
N ASN A 76 18.49 -2.95 -10.56
CA ASN A 76 18.81 -4.17 -9.83
C ASN A 76 20.33 -4.35 -9.79
N ILE A 77 20.87 -4.75 -8.65
CA ILE A 77 22.30 -5.06 -8.53
C ILE A 77 22.50 -6.49 -9.05
N PRO A 78 23.23 -6.68 -10.17
CA PRO A 78 23.36 -7.98 -10.79
C PRO A 78 24.13 -8.94 -9.88
N LEU A 79 23.70 -10.20 -9.88
CA LEU A 79 24.44 -11.28 -9.24
C LEU A 79 25.75 -11.52 -10.01
N LEU A 80 26.89 -11.42 -9.32
CA LEU A 80 28.18 -11.71 -9.94
C LEU A 80 28.39 -13.23 -10.04
N GLN A 81 29.06 -13.67 -11.10
CA GLN A 81 29.38 -15.08 -11.32
C GLN A 81 30.09 -15.68 -10.10
N GLY A 82 29.50 -16.73 -9.51
CA GLY A 82 30.05 -17.43 -8.34
C GLY A 82 29.43 -17.04 -6.99
N GLN A 83 28.45 -16.13 -6.96
CA GLN A 83 27.69 -15.82 -5.75
C GLN A 83 26.48 -16.75 -5.57
N THR A 84 26.20 -17.14 -4.34
CA THR A 84 25.07 -17.99 -3.97
C THR A 84 23.76 -17.20 -3.98
N LEU A 85 22.73 -17.75 -4.62
CA LEU A 85 21.35 -17.24 -4.54
C LEU A 85 20.87 -17.27 -3.08
N ILE A 86 20.22 -16.19 -2.65
CA ILE A 86 19.57 -16.14 -1.34
C ILE A 86 18.26 -16.93 -1.45
N PRO A 87 18.06 -18.01 -0.66
CA PRO A 87 16.84 -18.79 -0.72
C PRO A 87 15.60 -17.92 -0.46
N GLY A 88 14.63 -17.95 -1.38
CA GLY A 88 13.39 -17.19 -1.28
C GLY A 88 13.42 -15.77 -1.87
N VAL A 89 14.54 -15.33 -2.44
CA VAL A 89 14.65 -14.04 -3.14
C VAL A 89 14.61 -14.27 -4.66
N PRO A 90 13.77 -13.55 -5.43
CA PRO A 90 13.75 -13.65 -6.89
C PRO A 90 15.12 -13.33 -7.51
N GLU A 91 15.49 -14.05 -8.58
CA GLU A 91 16.78 -13.86 -9.27
C GLU A 91 16.99 -12.41 -9.73
N ASP A 92 15.90 -11.75 -10.18
CA ASP A 92 15.93 -10.36 -10.65
C ASP A 92 16.24 -9.34 -9.56
N VAL A 93 15.96 -9.66 -8.28
CA VAL A 93 16.32 -8.83 -7.13
C VAL A 93 17.79 -9.05 -6.76
N GLY A 94 18.32 -10.26 -7.00
CA GLY A 94 19.73 -10.60 -6.84
C GLY A 94 20.29 -10.21 -5.48
N MET A 95 21.18 -9.20 -5.48
CA MET A 95 21.91 -8.69 -4.31
C MET A 95 21.28 -7.43 -3.69
N GLY A 96 20.20 -6.92 -4.26
CA GLY A 96 19.48 -5.73 -3.80
C GLY A 96 19.25 -4.70 -4.90
N PHE A 97 18.82 -3.51 -4.48
CA PHE A 97 18.45 -2.41 -5.37
C PHE A 97 19.42 -1.24 -5.23
N SER A 98 19.72 -0.56 -6.34
CA SER A 98 20.41 0.72 -6.38
C SER A 98 19.43 1.79 -6.85
N PHE A 99 19.37 2.90 -6.11
CA PHE A 99 18.56 4.05 -6.47
C PHE A 99 19.46 5.24 -6.75
N VAL A 100 19.19 5.93 -7.85
CA VAL A 100 19.87 7.18 -8.21
C VAL A 100 18.82 8.24 -8.41
N SER A 101 19.00 9.39 -7.76
CA SER A 101 18.14 10.55 -7.95
C SER A 101 18.92 11.72 -8.54
N SER A 102 18.31 12.39 -9.52
CA SER A 102 18.78 13.70 -10.00
C SER A 102 18.19 14.88 -9.22
N ALA A 103 17.27 14.61 -8.30
CA ALA A 103 16.59 15.61 -7.48
C ALA A 103 17.45 16.03 -6.27
N THR A 104 17.18 17.21 -5.72
CA THR A 104 17.75 17.63 -4.42
C THR A 104 16.96 17.07 -3.24
N GLU A 105 15.69 16.70 -3.46
CA GLU A 105 14.81 16.08 -2.48
C GLU A 105 13.83 15.13 -3.18
N GLY A 106 13.37 14.12 -2.46
CA GLY A 106 12.39 13.16 -2.97
C GLY A 106 12.14 12.04 -1.99
N ALA A 107 11.09 11.27 -2.25
CA ALA A 107 10.76 10.08 -1.50
C ALA A 107 10.45 8.95 -2.47
N PHE A 108 10.74 7.72 -2.04
CA PHE A 108 10.28 6.53 -2.74
C PHE A 108 9.84 5.47 -1.72
N LEU A 109 8.91 4.63 -2.13
CA LEU A 109 8.39 3.49 -1.38
C LEU A 109 8.71 2.22 -2.18
N ILE A 110 9.35 1.25 -1.53
CA ILE A 110 9.60 -0.07 -2.12
C ILE A 110 8.44 -0.98 -1.76
N LEU A 111 7.94 -1.74 -2.73
CA LEU A 111 6.89 -2.73 -2.59
C LEU A 111 7.47 -4.13 -2.89
N PRO A 112 8.13 -4.79 -1.92
CA PRO A 112 8.79 -6.07 -2.17
C PRO A 112 7.82 -7.14 -2.65
N GLU A 113 6.62 -7.19 -2.07
CA GLU A 113 5.54 -8.11 -2.43
C GLU A 113 4.55 -7.53 -3.46
N GLY A 114 4.80 -6.32 -3.95
CA GLY A 114 3.88 -5.61 -4.83
C GLY A 114 2.77 -4.88 -4.06
N GLY A 115 1.70 -4.52 -4.76
CA GLY A 115 0.62 -3.71 -4.20
C GLY A 115 -0.63 -3.76 -5.05
N LYS A 116 -1.78 -3.76 -4.37
CA LYS A 116 -3.11 -3.65 -4.96
C LYS A 116 -3.57 -2.20 -4.86
N ARG A 117 -4.23 -1.68 -5.90
CA ARG A 117 -5.01 -0.45 -5.81
C ARG A 117 -6.50 -0.75 -5.78
N ILE A 118 -7.20 0.10 -5.05
CA ILE A 118 -8.64 0.11 -4.92
C ILE A 118 -9.03 1.58 -5.03
N ASP A 119 -9.67 1.96 -6.15
CA ASP A 119 -10.20 3.31 -6.40
C ASP A 119 -11.69 3.41 -6.11
#